data_AF-A0A9E8D486-F1
#
_entry.id   AF-A0A9E8D486-F1
#
_cell.length_a   1.000
_cell.length_b   1.000
_cell.length_c   1.000
_cell.angle_alpha   90.00
_cell.angle_beta   90.00
_cell.angle_gamma   90.00
#
_symmetry.space_group_name_H-M   'P 1'
#
loop_
_entity.id
_entity.type
_entity.pdbx_description
1 polymer ?
#
loop_
_entity_poly.entity_id
_entity_poly.type
_entity_poly.pdbx_seq_one_letter_code
_entity_poly.pdbx_strand_id
1 'polypeptide(L)'
;MISSQQIAILEALDAARAAQPRLPAIEIAERLAISEGELQAARLGRDVWTLPLAPNELAAYLPQLGRVKALTRSRLAVLEQTGDYPELSGGPQTGLLLDPGGLDLRLLYTHWHWACLIRDPLPSSHAEEPQWRWSLQIFNQHGCAVHKCFALDNPLPRLWDALAALGTRDTPAFTQSMPRPKRPLPEAPTLASEWGAMRDVHQFFALLQRHHLERLEANQLMEGRFTRALPVHSLETLLEQASYRALPLMLFVASPGCVQIRTGTLPAPQRARGWLNLFGKQFTLHLDDAAIDQVWQVSKPNRDGGVTSIEAFDAEGSLVLQLYAERQEGRAERREWRQLLDELGKQEAVA
;
A
#
# COMPACT_ATOMS: atom_id res chain seq x y z
N MET A 1 3.11 -0.90 -36.02
CA MET A 1 3.16 -2.38 -35.99
C MET A 1 3.41 -2.80 -34.55
N ILE A 2 2.63 -3.75 -34.03
CA ILE A 2 2.80 -4.32 -32.70
C ILE A 2 4.12 -5.11 -32.68
N SER A 3 4.94 -4.97 -31.63
CA SER A 3 6.23 -5.68 -31.57
C SER A 3 6.03 -7.17 -31.30
N SER A 4 6.95 -8.04 -31.75
CA SER A 4 6.89 -9.48 -31.45
C SER A 4 6.87 -9.77 -29.94
N GLN A 5 7.53 -8.93 -29.14
CA GLN A 5 7.49 -9.01 -27.68
C GLN A 5 6.10 -8.71 -27.14
N GLN A 6 5.43 -7.67 -27.65
CA GLN A 6 4.07 -7.32 -27.24
C GLN A 6 3.09 -8.45 -27.55
N ILE A 7 3.21 -9.10 -28.72
CA ILE A 7 2.39 -10.26 -29.09
C ILE A 7 2.58 -11.40 -28.08
N ALA A 8 3.83 -11.77 -27.75
CA ALA A 8 4.12 -12.84 -26.81
C ALA A 8 3.56 -12.58 -25.41
N ILE A 9 3.65 -11.33 -24.91
CA ILE A 9 3.06 -10.94 -23.62
C ILE A 9 1.54 -11.11 -23.65
N LEU A 10 0.88 -10.68 -24.72
CA LEU A 10 -0.57 -10.79 -24.86
C LEU A 10 -1.05 -12.24 -24.95
N GLU A 11 -0.36 -13.09 -25.71
CA GLU A 11 -0.68 -14.52 -25.80
C GLU A 11 -0.54 -15.21 -24.43
N ALA A 12 0.52 -14.89 -23.68
CA ALA A 12 0.71 -15.43 -22.34
C ALA A 12 -0.35 -14.94 -21.35
N LEU A 13 -0.72 -13.66 -21.42
CA LEU A 13 -1.81 -13.09 -20.62
C LEU A 13 -3.14 -13.80 -20.89
N ASP A 14 -3.47 -13.99 -22.17
CA ASP A 14 -4.72 -14.64 -22.59
C ASP A 14 -4.75 -16.11 -22.16
N ALA A 15 -3.66 -16.85 -22.35
CA ALA A 15 -3.55 -18.24 -21.90
C ALA A 15 -3.68 -18.36 -20.37
N ALA A 16 -3.02 -17.47 -19.61
CA ALA A 16 -3.09 -17.46 -18.16
C ALA A 16 -4.52 -17.16 -17.65
N ARG A 17 -5.21 -16.19 -18.27
CA ARG A 17 -6.60 -15.85 -17.93
C ARG A 17 -7.59 -16.93 -18.35
N ALA A 18 -7.35 -17.64 -19.44
CA ALA A 18 -8.17 -18.78 -19.85
C ALA A 18 -8.06 -19.94 -18.83
N ALA A 19 -6.85 -20.22 -18.34
CA ALA A 19 -6.62 -21.27 -17.34
C ALA A 19 -7.10 -20.88 -15.95
N GLN A 20 -6.90 -19.62 -15.54
CA GLN A 20 -7.23 -19.10 -14.22
C GLN A 20 -7.84 -17.70 -14.34
N PRO A 21 -9.17 -17.58 -14.56
CA PRO A 21 -9.83 -16.30 -14.85
C PRO A 21 -9.69 -15.21 -13.78
N ARG A 22 -9.33 -15.60 -12.55
CA ARG A 22 -9.15 -14.68 -11.41
C ARG A 22 -7.68 -14.47 -11.04
N LEU A 23 -6.73 -14.98 -11.83
CA LEU A 23 -5.31 -14.82 -11.58
C LEU A 23 -4.94 -13.32 -11.64
N PRO A 24 -4.34 -12.74 -10.58
CA PRO A 24 -3.91 -11.36 -10.57
C PRO A 24 -2.89 -11.06 -11.67
N ALA A 25 -2.98 -9.88 -12.28
CA ALA A 25 -2.08 -9.48 -13.35
C ALA A 25 -0.61 -9.45 -12.89
N ILE A 26 -0.34 -9.05 -11.64
CA ILE A 26 1.00 -9.11 -11.06
C ILE A 26 1.59 -10.52 -11.05
N GLU A 27 0.81 -11.56 -10.71
CA GLU A 27 1.31 -12.95 -10.73
C GLU A 27 1.63 -13.41 -12.15
N ILE A 28 0.88 -12.94 -13.15
CA ILE A 28 1.17 -13.22 -14.57
C ILE A 28 2.47 -12.52 -14.97
N ALA A 29 2.65 -11.26 -14.59
CA ALA A 29 3.86 -10.50 -14.87
C ALA A 29 5.11 -11.14 -14.25
N GLU A 30 5.01 -11.58 -12.98
CA GLU A 30 6.08 -12.29 -12.27
C GLU A 30 6.47 -13.60 -12.97
N ARG A 31 5.50 -14.39 -13.46
CA ARG A 31 5.78 -15.62 -14.24
C ARG A 31 6.48 -15.34 -15.57
N LEU A 32 6.28 -14.15 -16.12
CA LEU A 32 6.91 -13.68 -17.35
C LEU A 32 8.24 -12.94 -17.10
N ALA A 33 8.64 -12.78 -15.84
CA ALA A 33 9.80 -11.99 -15.43
C ALA A 33 9.78 -10.55 -15.98
N ILE A 34 8.60 -9.93 -16.02
CA ILE A 34 8.38 -8.51 -16.36
C ILE A 34 7.65 -7.79 -15.22
N SER A 35 7.69 -6.47 -15.23
CA SER A 35 6.88 -5.66 -14.31
C SER A 35 5.39 -5.72 -14.67
N GLU A 36 4.51 -5.46 -13.68
CA GLU A 36 3.07 -5.38 -13.94
C GLU A 36 2.74 -4.24 -14.92
N GLY A 37 3.48 -3.13 -14.85
CA GLY A 37 3.37 -2.01 -15.78
C GLY A 37 3.66 -2.42 -17.21
N GLU A 38 4.71 -3.22 -17.47
CA GLU A 38 5.02 -3.76 -18.79
C GLU A 38 3.90 -4.67 -19.32
N LEU A 39 3.34 -5.53 -18.46
CA LEU A 39 2.20 -6.37 -18.80
C LEU A 39 0.99 -5.52 -19.23
N GLN A 40 0.67 -4.45 -18.49
CA GLN A 40 -0.46 -3.57 -18.85
C GLN A 40 -0.14 -2.70 -20.09
N ALA A 41 1.09 -2.23 -20.24
CA ALA A 41 1.52 -1.45 -21.40
C ALA A 41 1.40 -2.28 -22.69
N ALA A 42 1.69 -3.58 -22.64
CA ALA A 42 1.50 -4.48 -23.78
C ALA A 42 0.04 -4.56 -24.27
N ARG A 43 -0.94 -4.21 -23.42
CA ARG A 43 -2.38 -4.21 -23.73
C ARG A 43 -2.89 -2.89 -24.32
N LEU A 44 -2.03 -1.88 -24.48
CA LEU A 44 -2.41 -0.62 -25.10
C LEU A 44 -2.99 -0.83 -26.51
N GLY A 45 -4.15 -0.23 -26.75
CA GLY A 45 -4.89 -0.38 -28.01
C GLY A 45 -5.80 -1.60 -28.08
N ARG A 46 -5.81 -2.47 -27.06
CA ARG A 46 -6.80 -3.56 -26.89
C ARG A 46 -7.89 -3.14 -25.89
N ASP A 47 -7.49 -3.01 -24.63
CA ASP A 47 -8.39 -2.78 -23.49
C ASP A 47 -7.73 -1.94 -22.38
N VAL A 48 -6.60 -1.31 -22.72
CA VAL A 48 -5.87 -0.35 -21.90
C VAL A 48 -5.64 0.94 -22.68
N TRP A 49 -5.76 2.07 -21.99
CA TRP A 49 -5.51 3.41 -22.51
C TRP A 49 -4.66 4.21 -21.53
N THR A 50 -3.60 4.85 -22.04
CA THR A 50 -2.76 5.77 -21.25
C THR A 50 -3.55 7.02 -20.92
N LEU A 51 -3.50 7.50 -19.67
CA LEU A 51 -4.05 8.79 -19.28
C LEU A 51 -2.95 9.86 -19.39
N PRO A 52 -3.03 10.80 -20.35
CA PRO A 52 -1.99 11.81 -20.58
C PRO A 52 -2.13 12.99 -19.61
N LEU A 53 -2.20 12.70 -18.31
CA LEU A 53 -2.42 13.68 -17.24
C LEU A 53 -1.21 13.74 -16.31
N ALA A 54 -0.84 14.93 -15.86
CA ALA A 54 0.13 15.05 -14.80
C ALA A 54 -0.44 14.42 -13.50
N PRO A 55 0.39 13.85 -12.60
CA PRO A 55 -0.09 13.16 -11.40
C PRO A 55 -1.07 13.97 -10.53
N ASN A 56 -0.82 15.27 -10.34
CA ASN A 56 -1.67 16.17 -9.58
C ASN A 56 -3.02 16.43 -10.28
N GLU A 57 -3.03 16.52 -11.61
CA GLU A 57 -4.26 16.65 -12.41
C GLU A 57 -5.08 15.37 -12.35
N LEU A 58 -4.42 14.21 -12.48
CA LEU A 58 -5.07 12.90 -12.34
C LEU A 58 -5.70 12.75 -10.95
N ALA A 59 -4.97 13.13 -9.89
CA ALA A 59 -5.47 13.07 -8.52
C ALA A 59 -6.74 13.91 -8.33
N ALA A 60 -6.87 15.04 -9.01
CA ALA A 60 -8.04 15.91 -8.93
C ALA A 60 -9.32 15.27 -9.53
N TYR A 61 -9.18 14.23 -10.34
CA TYR A 61 -10.30 13.44 -10.84
C TYR A 61 -10.77 12.34 -9.88
N LEU A 62 -9.94 11.91 -8.91
CA LEU A 62 -10.28 10.82 -8.00
C LEU A 62 -11.63 11.02 -7.26
N PRO A 63 -11.94 12.21 -6.70
CA PRO A 63 -13.21 12.44 -6.00
C PRO A 63 -14.46 12.31 -6.88
N GLN A 64 -14.28 12.34 -8.20
CA GLN A 64 -15.37 12.33 -9.19
C GLN A 64 -15.58 10.93 -9.81
N LEU A 65 -14.80 9.92 -9.42
CA LEU A 65 -14.89 8.56 -9.97
C LEU A 65 -16.12 7.78 -9.50
N GLY A 66 -16.89 8.31 -8.54
CA GLY A 66 -17.98 7.60 -7.87
C GLY A 66 -17.46 6.54 -6.90
N ARG A 67 -18.29 5.52 -6.65
CA ARG A 67 -17.94 4.48 -5.68
C ARG A 67 -16.95 3.50 -6.28
N VAL A 68 -15.84 3.31 -5.58
CA VAL A 68 -14.75 2.45 -6.03
C VAL A 68 -14.32 1.44 -4.97
N LYS A 69 -13.61 0.41 -5.42
CA LYS A 69 -12.70 -0.36 -4.57
C LYS A 69 -11.27 0.09 -4.87
N ALA A 70 -10.67 0.81 -3.94
CA ALA A 70 -9.28 1.25 -3.99
C ALA A 70 -8.35 0.17 -3.43
N LEU A 71 -7.15 0.07 -3.98
CA LEU A 71 -6.14 -0.92 -3.61
C LEU A 71 -4.76 -0.28 -3.63
N THR A 72 -4.06 -0.39 -2.50
CA THR A 72 -2.63 -0.10 -2.38
C THR A 72 -1.95 -1.32 -1.78
N ARG A 73 -0.76 -1.65 -2.28
CA ARG A 73 0.02 -2.78 -1.80
C ARG A 73 1.47 -2.42 -1.54
N SER A 74 2.05 -3.11 -0.57
CA SER A 74 3.50 -3.33 -0.47
C SER A 74 3.85 -4.65 -1.14
N ARG A 75 5.05 -5.19 -0.88
CA ARG A 75 5.43 -6.52 -1.39
C ARG A 75 4.57 -7.63 -0.78
N LEU A 76 4.34 -7.57 0.53
CA LEU A 76 3.69 -8.64 1.30
C LEU A 76 2.31 -8.29 1.86
N ALA A 77 1.84 -7.05 1.71
CA ALA A 77 0.52 -6.64 2.15
C ALA A 77 -0.29 -5.99 1.04
N VAL A 78 -1.58 -6.33 0.95
CA VAL A 78 -2.56 -5.69 0.07
C VAL A 78 -3.69 -5.13 0.93
N LEU A 79 -3.91 -3.81 0.86
CA LEU A 79 -5.04 -3.16 1.52
C LEU A 79 -6.07 -2.72 0.47
N GLU A 80 -7.23 -3.35 0.50
CA GLU A 80 -8.39 -2.96 -0.28
C GLU A 80 -9.37 -2.17 0.59
N GLN A 81 -9.91 -1.08 0.07
CA GLN A 81 -10.94 -0.27 0.72
C GLN A 81 -12.00 0.13 -0.30
N THR A 82 -13.26 -0.08 0.03
CA THR A 82 -14.41 0.38 -0.74
C THR A 82 -14.88 1.73 -0.19
N GLY A 83 -15.17 2.68 -1.07
CA GLY A 83 -15.67 3.99 -0.70
C GLY A 83 -15.67 4.97 -1.86
N ASP A 84 -15.88 6.24 -1.52
CA ASP A 84 -15.85 7.38 -2.42
C ASP A 84 -14.62 8.21 -2.03
N TYR A 85 -13.82 8.66 -2.99
CA TYR A 85 -12.64 9.45 -2.64
C TYR A 85 -13.08 10.82 -2.09
N PRO A 86 -12.58 11.25 -0.92
CA PRO A 86 -12.89 12.58 -0.38
C PRO A 86 -12.26 13.67 -1.24
N GLU A 87 -12.55 14.93 -0.93
CA GLU A 87 -11.90 16.06 -1.63
C GLU A 87 -10.38 15.98 -1.54
N LEU A 88 -9.71 16.25 -2.67
CA LEU A 88 -8.26 16.33 -2.73
C LEU A 88 -7.80 17.64 -2.09
N SER A 89 -6.86 17.53 -1.17
CA SER A 89 -6.06 18.64 -0.65
C SER A 89 -4.57 18.37 -0.84
N GLY A 90 -3.71 19.35 -0.57
CA GLY A 90 -2.26 19.24 -0.75
C GLY A 90 -1.74 20.24 -1.78
N GLY A 91 -0.63 19.90 -2.43
CA GLY A 91 0.08 20.78 -3.34
C GLY A 91 0.60 20.07 -4.60
N PRO A 92 1.52 20.70 -5.36
CA PRO A 92 1.99 20.16 -6.63
C PRO A 92 2.77 18.85 -6.54
N GLN A 93 3.31 18.51 -5.37
CA GLN A 93 4.16 17.31 -5.17
C GLN A 93 3.49 16.21 -4.35
N THR A 94 2.48 16.57 -3.54
CA THR A 94 1.82 15.65 -2.61
C THR A 94 0.33 15.92 -2.54
N GLY A 95 -0.45 14.85 -2.40
CA GLY A 95 -1.90 14.89 -2.24
C GLY A 95 -2.35 14.22 -0.96
N LEU A 96 -3.46 14.71 -0.41
CA LEU A 96 -4.12 14.17 0.77
C LEU A 96 -5.59 13.94 0.43
N LEU A 97 -6.06 12.72 0.66
CA LEU A 97 -7.46 12.33 0.62
C LEU A 97 -7.79 11.85 2.03
N LEU A 98 -8.57 12.61 2.78
CA LEU A 98 -8.76 12.39 4.22
C LEU A 98 -10.18 11.94 4.53
N ASP A 99 -10.37 10.63 4.68
CA ASP A 99 -11.63 10.04 5.13
C ASP A 99 -11.36 8.91 6.14
N PRO A 100 -11.08 9.23 7.42
CA PRO A 100 -10.78 8.23 8.44
C PRO A 100 -11.92 7.22 8.58
N GLY A 101 -11.63 5.97 8.18
CA GLY A 101 -12.61 4.88 8.17
C GLY A 101 -13.09 4.49 6.78
N GLY A 102 -13.00 5.40 5.81
CA GLY A 102 -13.17 5.17 4.39
C GLY A 102 -11.84 5.31 3.64
N LEU A 103 -11.82 6.11 2.56
CA LEU A 103 -10.64 6.27 1.71
C LEU A 103 -9.69 7.35 2.23
N ASP A 104 -8.79 6.96 3.13
CA ASP A 104 -7.72 7.81 3.68
C ASP A 104 -6.37 7.49 3.02
N LEU A 105 -5.83 8.44 2.25
CA LEU A 105 -4.62 8.26 1.45
C LEU A 105 -3.64 9.44 1.57
N ARG A 106 -2.35 9.13 1.46
CA ARG A 106 -1.26 10.08 1.21
C ARG A 106 -0.67 9.76 -0.16
N LEU A 107 -0.62 10.74 -1.05
CA LEU A 107 -0.16 10.59 -2.43
C LEU A 107 1.19 11.29 -2.60
N LEU A 108 2.17 10.60 -3.17
CA LEU A 108 3.49 11.16 -3.49
C LEU A 108 3.71 11.14 -5.00
N TYR A 109 3.44 12.27 -5.64
CA TYR A 109 3.36 12.37 -7.10
C TYR A 109 4.69 12.13 -7.81
N THR A 110 5.82 12.37 -7.14
CA THR A 110 7.16 12.11 -7.68
C THR A 110 7.41 10.65 -8.03
N HIS A 111 6.61 9.73 -7.49
CA HIS A 111 6.71 8.30 -7.78
C HIS A 111 5.65 7.81 -8.80
N TRP A 112 4.84 8.71 -9.35
CA TRP A 112 3.83 8.40 -10.36
C TRP A 112 4.44 8.63 -11.73
N HIS A 113 4.56 7.57 -12.52
CA HIS A 113 5.20 7.62 -13.85
C HIS A 113 4.18 7.44 -14.97
N TRP A 114 3.28 6.48 -14.80
CA TRP A 114 2.28 6.17 -15.81
C TRP A 114 0.95 5.84 -15.14
N ALA A 115 -0.12 6.39 -15.69
CA ALA A 115 -1.47 6.05 -15.31
C ALA A 115 -2.25 5.57 -16.53
N CYS A 116 -3.13 4.60 -16.33
CA CYS A 116 -3.94 4.05 -17.39
C CYS A 116 -5.33 3.67 -16.92
N LEU A 117 -6.27 3.71 -17.86
CA LEU A 117 -7.56 3.06 -17.73
C LEU A 117 -7.49 1.66 -18.32
N ILE A 118 -8.12 0.72 -17.64
CA ILE A 118 -8.19 -0.69 -18.03
C ILE A 118 -9.64 -1.14 -17.98
N ARG A 119 -10.07 -1.85 -19.03
CA ARG A 119 -11.39 -2.49 -19.10
C ARG A 119 -11.22 -4.00 -19.19
N ASP A 120 -11.32 -4.68 -18.04
CA ASP A 120 -11.21 -6.13 -17.95
C ASP A 120 -12.58 -6.82 -18.11
N PRO A 121 -12.66 -7.99 -18.77
CA PRO A 121 -13.86 -8.82 -18.68
C PRO A 121 -13.99 -9.38 -17.25
N LEU A 122 -15.20 -9.33 -16.69
CA LEU A 122 -15.53 -10.02 -15.46
C LEU A 122 -15.75 -11.51 -15.76
N PRO A 123 -15.20 -12.44 -14.96
CA PRO A 123 -15.52 -13.86 -15.09
C PRO A 123 -17.01 -14.07 -14.79
N SER A 124 -17.82 -14.17 -15.84
CA SER A 124 -19.28 -14.39 -15.72
C SER A 124 -19.53 -15.82 -15.30
N SER A 125 -20.38 -16.05 -14.29
CA SER A 125 -20.88 -17.39 -14.00
C SER A 125 -22.27 -17.64 -14.60
N HIS A 126 -23.08 -16.61 -14.89
CA HIS A 126 -24.48 -16.80 -15.28
C HIS A 126 -25.11 -15.66 -16.12
N ALA A 127 -24.37 -14.63 -16.57
CA ALA A 127 -24.95 -13.54 -17.36
C ALA A 127 -24.88 -13.84 -18.87
N GLU A 128 -25.97 -13.58 -19.60
CA GLU A 128 -26.06 -13.71 -21.07
C GLU A 128 -25.12 -12.74 -21.81
N GLU A 129 -24.79 -11.60 -21.19
CA GLU A 129 -23.88 -10.61 -21.73
C GLU A 129 -22.56 -10.52 -20.93
N PRO A 130 -21.42 -10.28 -21.61
CA PRO A 130 -20.13 -10.09 -20.95
C PRO A 130 -20.16 -8.80 -20.11
N GLN A 131 -19.97 -8.94 -18.80
CA GLN A 131 -19.79 -7.82 -17.90
C GLN A 131 -18.34 -7.35 -17.92
N TRP A 132 -18.14 -6.04 -17.78
CA TRP A 132 -16.83 -5.41 -17.78
C TRP A 132 -16.56 -4.73 -16.44
N ARG A 133 -15.31 -4.79 -16.00
CA ARG A 133 -14.80 -4.04 -14.87
C ARG A 133 -13.84 -2.98 -15.38
N TRP A 134 -14.12 -1.73 -15.00
CA TRP A 134 -13.23 -0.60 -15.25
C TRP A 134 -12.30 -0.38 -14.06
N SER A 135 -11.04 -0.05 -14.35
CA SER A 135 -10.10 0.37 -13.33
C SER A 135 -9.16 1.44 -13.82
N LEU A 136 -8.79 2.35 -12.93
CA LEU A 136 -7.67 3.27 -13.10
C LEU A 136 -6.49 2.69 -12.32
N GLN A 137 -5.34 2.56 -12.97
CA GLN A 137 -4.13 2.00 -12.37
C GLN A 137 -2.95 2.93 -12.59
N ILE A 138 -2.16 3.15 -11.53
CA ILE A 138 -0.99 4.02 -11.53
C ILE A 138 0.24 3.17 -11.25
N PHE A 139 1.32 3.43 -11.98
CA PHE A 139 2.59 2.72 -11.92
C PHE A 139 3.76 3.70 -11.75
N ASN A 140 4.83 3.24 -11.11
CA ASN A 140 6.08 4.00 -11.00
C ASN A 140 6.98 3.78 -12.23
N GLN A 141 8.15 4.42 -12.24
CA GLN A 141 9.12 4.35 -13.35
C GLN A 141 9.69 2.94 -13.60
N HIS A 142 9.46 2.01 -12.68
CA HIS A 142 9.88 0.61 -12.76
C HIS A 142 8.73 -0.35 -13.12
N GLY A 143 7.54 0.18 -13.40
CA GLY A 143 6.36 -0.62 -13.71
C GLY A 143 5.76 -1.31 -12.48
N CYS A 144 6.14 -0.91 -11.27
CA CYS A 144 5.49 -1.39 -10.05
C CYS A 144 4.19 -0.61 -9.83
N ALA A 145 3.11 -1.31 -9.49
CA ALA A 145 1.84 -0.68 -9.17
C ALA A 145 1.96 0.22 -7.93
N VAL A 146 1.49 1.46 -8.06
CA VAL A 146 1.43 2.46 -7.01
C VAL A 146 0.06 2.47 -6.34
N HIS A 147 -0.99 2.57 -7.13
CA HIS A 147 -2.36 2.59 -6.65
C HIS A 147 -3.32 2.12 -7.76
N LYS A 148 -4.40 1.46 -7.37
CA LYS A 148 -5.46 1.02 -8.30
C LYS A 148 -6.82 1.35 -7.71
N CYS A 149 -7.77 1.69 -8.57
CA CYS A 149 -9.17 1.75 -8.17
C CYS A 149 -10.05 1.09 -9.22
N PHE A 150 -11.03 0.32 -8.75
CA PHE A 150 -11.97 -0.41 -9.58
C PHE A 150 -13.35 0.22 -9.41
N ALA A 151 -14.01 0.57 -10.51
CA ALA A 151 -15.38 1.07 -10.47
C ALA A 151 -16.33 0.00 -9.91
N LEU A 152 -17.25 0.41 -9.04
CA LEU A 152 -18.28 -0.47 -8.48
C LEU A 152 -19.69 -0.11 -8.96
N ASP A 153 -19.89 1.13 -9.41
CA ASP A 153 -21.20 1.60 -9.85
C ASP A 153 -21.58 1.05 -11.24
N ASN A 154 -22.84 0.67 -11.38
CA ASN A 154 -23.47 0.30 -12.65
C ASN A 154 -24.87 0.95 -12.73
N PRO A 155 -25.13 1.89 -13.66
CA PRO A 155 -24.25 2.31 -14.76
C PRO A 155 -22.98 3.04 -14.29
N LEU A 156 -21.94 2.95 -15.12
CA LEU A 156 -20.65 3.58 -14.86
C LEU A 156 -20.78 5.12 -14.83
N PRO A 157 -20.13 5.83 -13.88
CA PRO A 157 -20.14 7.29 -13.85
C PRO A 157 -19.54 7.89 -15.12
N ARG A 158 -20.12 9.00 -15.62
CA ARG A 158 -19.72 9.65 -16.89
C ARG A 158 -18.24 10.02 -16.98
N LEU A 159 -17.58 10.25 -15.84
CA LEU A 159 -16.17 10.59 -15.82
C LEU A 159 -15.28 9.47 -16.39
N TRP A 160 -15.64 8.21 -16.18
CA TRP A 160 -14.86 7.09 -16.71
C TRP A 160 -14.81 7.12 -18.24
N ASP A 161 -15.93 7.42 -18.90
CA ASP A 161 -15.99 7.58 -20.35
C ASP A 161 -15.19 8.81 -20.81
N ALA A 162 -15.25 9.92 -20.06
CA ALA A 162 -14.49 11.12 -20.37
C ALA A 162 -12.97 10.88 -20.27
N LEU A 163 -12.52 10.19 -19.22
CA LEU A 163 -11.12 9.79 -19.07
C LEU A 163 -10.69 8.80 -20.17
N ALA A 164 -11.57 7.87 -20.57
CA ALA A 164 -11.29 6.95 -21.67
C ALA A 164 -11.15 7.69 -23.01
N ALA A 165 -11.97 8.72 -23.25
CA ALA A 165 -11.91 9.55 -24.44
C ALA A 165 -10.64 10.43 -24.52
N LEU A 166 -10.07 10.82 -23.37
CA LEU A 166 -8.76 11.48 -23.30
C LEU A 166 -7.59 10.53 -23.55
N GLY A 167 -7.82 9.22 -23.38
CA GLY A 167 -6.76 8.24 -23.34
C GLY A 167 -6.00 8.10 -24.66
N THR A 168 -4.67 7.98 -24.59
CA THR A 168 -3.81 7.75 -25.76
C THR A 168 -3.33 6.29 -25.84
N ARG A 169 -2.65 5.97 -26.93
CA ARG A 169 -2.03 4.65 -27.16
C ARG A 169 -0.52 4.66 -26.92
N ASP A 170 0.01 5.75 -26.36
CA ASP A 170 1.44 5.89 -26.13
C ASP A 170 1.91 4.88 -25.10
N THR A 171 2.96 4.15 -25.46
CA THR A 171 3.51 3.09 -24.62
C THR A 171 4.52 3.66 -23.65
N PRO A 172 4.33 3.52 -22.32
CA PRO A 172 5.33 3.93 -21.35
C PRO A 172 6.60 3.09 -21.50
N ALA A 173 7.75 3.72 -21.31
CA ALA A 173 9.00 3.00 -21.08
C ALA A 173 9.21 2.85 -19.57
N PHE A 174 9.57 1.65 -19.14
CA PHE A 174 9.94 1.38 -17.76
C PHE A 174 11.43 1.05 -17.67
N THR A 175 12.02 1.41 -16.54
CA THR A 175 13.39 1.07 -16.19
C THR A 175 13.39 -0.14 -15.28
N GLN A 176 14.34 -1.07 -15.45
CA GLN A 176 14.41 -2.21 -14.54
C GLN A 176 14.75 -1.75 -13.12
N SER A 177 14.01 -2.28 -12.14
CA SER A 177 14.36 -2.09 -10.74
C SER A 177 15.58 -2.94 -10.41
N MET A 178 16.67 -2.30 -9.98
CA MET A 178 17.85 -3.03 -9.51
C MET A 178 17.65 -3.51 -8.07
N PRO A 179 18.12 -4.73 -7.73
CA PRO A 179 18.15 -5.18 -6.35
C PRO A 179 18.91 -4.19 -5.47
N ARG A 180 18.38 -3.94 -4.27
CA ARG A 180 19.04 -3.06 -3.30
C ARG A 180 20.34 -3.71 -2.82
N PRO A 181 21.50 -3.04 -2.94
CA PRO A 181 22.73 -3.58 -2.39
C PRO A 181 22.66 -3.60 -0.87
N LYS A 182 22.96 -4.76 -0.26
CA LYS A 182 23.15 -4.84 1.19
C LYS A 182 24.39 -4.02 1.57
N ARG A 183 24.28 -3.19 2.60
CA ARG A 183 25.40 -2.43 3.15
C ARG A 183 25.52 -2.66 4.65
N PRO A 184 26.72 -2.46 5.25
CA PRO A 184 26.87 -2.43 6.70
C PRO A 184 26.02 -1.33 7.32
N LEU A 185 25.60 -1.55 8.57
CA LEU A 185 24.88 -0.55 9.34
C LEU A 185 25.72 0.74 9.48
N PRO A 186 25.21 1.91 9.05
CA PRO A 186 25.98 3.15 9.15
C PRO A 186 26.14 3.60 10.61
N GLU A 187 27.22 4.35 10.90
CA GLU A 187 27.36 5.04 12.18
C GLU A 187 26.48 6.31 12.21
N ALA A 188 25.69 6.47 13.27
CA ALA A 188 24.83 7.64 13.47
C ALA A 188 24.84 8.10 14.94
N PRO A 189 25.96 8.66 15.44
CA PRO A 189 26.17 8.89 16.87
C PRO A 189 25.18 9.89 17.51
N THR A 190 24.65 10.84 16.73
CA THR A 190 23.67 11.83 17.22
C THR A 190 22.22 11.42 16.99
N LEU A 191 21.96 10.25 16.38
CA LEU A 191 20.60 9.78 16.08
C LEU A 191 19.74 9.72 17.35
N ALA A 192 20.27 9.19 18.45
CA ALA A 192 19.49 9.01 19.68
C ALA A 192 19.08 10.34 20.33
N SER A 193 19.98 11.34 20.36
CA SER A 193 19.65 12.65 20.93
C SER A 193 18.66 13.41 20.05
N GLU A 194 18.82 13.34 18.73
CA GLU A 194 17.92 13.99 17.79
C GLU A 194 16.54 13.33 17.72
N TRP A 195 16.47 11.99 17.76
CA TRP A 195 15.21 11.25 17.87
C TRP A 195 14.49 11.62 19.17
N GLY A 196 15.21 11.67 20.29
CA GLY A 196 14.68 12.09 21.60
C GLY A 196 14.15 13.53 21.63
N ALA A 197 14.70 14.40 20.77
CA ALA A 197 14.30 15.81 20.67
C ALA A 197 13.12 16.05 19.71
N MET A 198 12.60 15.03 19.03
CA MET A 198 11.47 15.18 18.12
C MET A 198 10.24 15.70 18.86
N ARG A 199 9.56 16.66 18.23
CA ARG A 199 8.31 17.27 18.74
C ARG A 199 7.10 16.92 17.89
N ASP A 200 7.33 16.41 16.69
CA ASP A 200 6.32 15.98 15.73
C ASP A 200 6.80 14.69 15.04
N VAL A 201 5.90 13.72 14.92
CA VAL A 201 6.17 12.42 14.30
C VAL A 201 6.56 12.56 12.82
N HIS A 202 6.12 13.62 12.14
CA HIS A 202 6.47 13.90 10.75
C HIS A 202 7.94 14.33 10.59
N GLN A 203 8.62 14.73 11.68
CA GLN A 203 10.06 15.01 11.67
C GLN A 203 10.89 13.74 11.46
N PHE A 204 10.33 12.56 11.74
CA PHE A 204 11.04 11.30 11.66
C PHE A 204 11.61 11.04 10.25
N PHE A 205 10.85 11.34 9.19
CA PHE A 205 11.34 11.18 7.82
C PHE A 205 12.55 12.08 7.53
N ALA A 206 12.49 13.35 7.94
CA ALA A 206 13.60 14.29 7.78
C ALA A 206 14.81 13.90 8.63
N LEU A 207 14.61 13.30 9.81
CA LEU A 207 15.67 12.75 10.64
C LEU A 207 16.42 11.64 9.88
N LEU A 208 15.70 10.65 9.35
CA LEU A 208 16.31 9.54 8.60
C LEU A 208 17.12 10.03 7.39
N GLN A 209 16.57 11.00 6.63
CA GLN A 209 17.27 11.59 5.48
C GLN A 209 18.58 12.27 5.88
N ARG A 210 18.61 13.03 6.98
CA ARG A 210 19.82 13.73 7.46
C ARG A 210 20.92 12.76 7.88
N HIS A 211 20.55 11.60 8.43
CA HIS A 211 21.50 10.54 8.81
C HIS A 211 21.81 9.59 7.66
N HIS A 212 21.21 9.78 6.48
CA HIS A 212 21.29 8.86 5.35
C HIS A 212 20.93 7.41 5.74
N LEU A 213 19.93 7.28 6.63
CA LEU A 213 19.47 6.01 7.16
C LEU A 213 18.19 5.57 6.47
N GLU A 214 18.10 4.27 6.31
CA GLU A 214 16.87 3.57 6.01
C GLU A 214 16.09 3.35 7.30
N ARG A 215 14.78 3.13 7.19
CA ARG A 215 13.93 2.97 8.36
C ARG A 215 14.33 1.75 9.21
N LEU A 216 14.63 0.63 8.56
CA LEU A 216 15.06 -0.58 9.27
C LEU A 216 16.41 -0.39 9.97
N GLU A 217 17.38 0.26 9.31
CA GLU A 217 18.69 0.55 9.91
C GLU A 217 18.55 1.44 11.15
N ALA A 218 17.68 2.45 11.10
CA ALA A 218 17.41 3.30 12.24
C ALA A 218 16.72 2.55 13.39
N ASN A 219 15.84 1.58 13.06
CA ASN A 219 15.24 0.71 14.06
C ASN A 219 16.29 -0.17 14.75
N GLN A 220 17.23 -0.75 13.99
CA GLN A 220 18.31 -1.57 14.54
C GLN A 220 19.27 -0.74 15.40
N LEU A 221 19.64 0.47 14.96
CA LEU A 221 20.53 1.36 15.72
C LEU A 221 19.94 1.82 17.05
N MET A 222 18.61 1.95 17.14
CA MET A 222 17.91 2.49 18.32
C MET A 222 17.31 1.41 19.24
N GLU A 223 17.67 0.14 19.01
CA GLU A 223 17.18 -0.98 19.79
C GLU A 223 17.55 -0.82 21.27
N GLY A 224 16.59 -1.09 22.15
CA GLY A 224 16.73 -0.92 23.60
C GLY A 224 16.56 0.54 24.08
N ARG A 225 16.38 1.50 23.17
CA ARG A 225 16.12 2.91 23.49
C ARG A 225 14.75 3.38 23.01
N PHE A 226 14.59 3.47 21.70
CA PHE A 226 13.34 3.89 21.05
C PHE A 226 12.65 2.75 20.34
N THR A 227 13.38 1.67 20.06
CA THR A 227 12.86 0.52 19.33
C THR A 227 13.12 -0.78 20.09
N ARG A 228 12.34 -1.80 19.75
CA ARG A 228 12.47 -3.16 20.24
C ARG A 228 12.10 -4.12 19.11
N ALA A 229 12.97 -5.08 18.81
CA ALA A 229 12.61 -6.18 17.91
C ALA A 229 11.57 -7.08 18.60
N LEU A 230 10.57 -7.52 17.83
CA LEU A 230 9.55 -8.47 18.26
C LEU A 230 9.64 -9.71 17.36
N PRO A 231 9.34 -10.92 17.86
CA PRO A 231 9.10 -12.08 17.05
C PRO A 231 8.00 -11.82 16.01
N VAL A 232 8.12 -12.44 14.83
CA VAL A 232 7.16 -12.24 13.72
C VAL A 232 5.72 -12.62 14.13
N HIS A 233 5.56 -13.67 14.94
CA HIS A 233 4.24 -14.13 15.42
C HIS A 233 3.54 -13.13 16.34
N SER A 234 4.25 -12.14 16.91
CA SER A 234 3.66 -11.07 17.73
C SER A 234 2.69 -10.21 16.91
N LEU A 235 2.82 -10.16 15.57
CA LEU A 235 1.92 -9.40 14.71
C LEU A 235 0.49 -10.00 14.67
N GLU A 236 0.36 -11.31 14.48
CA GLU A 236 -0.95 -11.99 14.51
C GLU A 236 -1.57 -11.89 15.91
N THR A 237 -0.78 -12.16 16.94
CA THR A 237 -1.20 -12.05 18.35
C THR A 237 -1.74 -10.65 18.66
N LEU A 238 -1.04 -9.60 18.21
CA LEU A 238 -1.48 -8.22 18.38
C LEU A 238 -2.81 -7.93 17.67
N LEU A 239 -2.98 -8.41 16.44
CA LEU A 239 -4.22 -8.23 15.67
C LEU A 239 -5.40 -8.95 16.32
N GLU A 240 -5.19 -10.17 16.84
CA GLU A 240 -6.20 -10.92 17.59
C GLU A 240 -6.63 -10.16 18.85
N GLN A 241 -5.67 -9.72 19.67
CA GLN A 241 -5.94 -9.00 20.92
C GLN A 241 -6.60 -7.64 20.67
N ALA A 242 -6.13 -6.90 19.67
CA ALA A 242 -6.73 -5.62 19.29
C ALA A 242 -8.18 -5.81 18.81
N SER A 243 -8.45 -6.86 18.03
CA SER A 243 -9.80 -7.18 17.58
C SER A 243 -10.71 -7.57 18.75
N TYR A 244 -10.24 -8.46 19.64
CA TYR A 244 -10.99 -8.89 20.82
C TYR A 244 -11.37 -7.72 21.73
N ARG A 245 -10.48 -6.74 21.90
CA ARG A 245 -10.70 -5.53 22.71
C ARG A 245 -11.51 -4.45 21.98
N ALA A 246 -11.85 -4.65 20.72
CA ALA A 246 -12.38 -3.63 19.83
C ALA A 246 -11.54 -2.33 19.87
N LEU A 247 -10.21 -2.48 19.95
CA LEU A 247 -9.29 -1.36 20.04
C LEU A 247 -9.22 -0.66 18.67
N PRO A 248 -9.53 0.64 18.57
CA PRO A 248 -9.42 1.35 17.31
C PRO A 248 -7.96 1.60 16.93
N LEU A 249 -7.57 1.16 15.73
CA LEU A 249 -6.21 1.24 15.20
C LEU A 249 -6.17 2.04 13.89
N MET A 250 -4.97 2.44 13.49
CA MET A 250 -4.66 2.90 12.14
C MET A 250 -3.67 1.91 11.52
N LEU A 251 -4.06 1.30 10.40
CA LEU A 251 -3.27 0.35 9.63
C LEU A 251 -2.82 1.00 8.33
N PHE A 252 -1.51 1.05 8.12
CA PHE A 252 -0.88 1.69 6.97
C PHE A 252 -0.28 0.63 6.06
N VAL A 253 -0.63 0.67 4.78
CA VAL A 253 0.05 -0.08 3.71
C VAL A 253 0.48 0.90 2.64
N ALA A 254 1.74 0.81 2.24
CA ALA A 254 2.35 1.76 1.31
C ALA A 254 2.94 1.06 0.10
N SER A 255 2.73 1.69 -1.06
CA SER A 255 3.59 1.59 -2.23
C SER A 255 4.54 2.79 -2.27
N PRO A 256 5.51 2.86 -3.20
CA PRO A 256 6.40 4.01 -3.30
C PRO A 256 5.69 5.37 -3.48
N GLY A 257 4.52 5.40 -4.13
CA GLY A 257 3.81 6.65 -4.46
C GLY A 257 2.47 6.84 -3.75
N CYS A 258 2.06 5.90 -2.89
CA CYS A 258 0.77 5.95 -2.22
C CYS A 258 0.84 5.24 -0.87
N VAL A 259 0.35 5.89 0.18
CA VAL A 259 0.08 5.28 1.48
C VAL A 259 -1.44 5.24 1.65
N GLN A 260 -2.01 4.07 1.86
CA GLN A 260 -3.42 3.89 2.19
C GLN A 260 -3.56 3.51 3.66
N ILE A 261 -4.51 4.15 4.35
CA ILE A 261 -4.68 4.07 5.79
C ILE A 261 -6.09 3.56 6.10
N ARG A 262 -6.17 2.50 6.91
CA ARG A 262 -7.42 1.99 7.46
C ARG A 262 -7.51 2.36 8.92
N THR A 263 -8.49 3.21 9.28
CA THR A 263 -8.70 3.68 10.65
C THR A 263 -9.99 3.12 11.27
N GLY A 264 -9.89 2.55 12.47
CA GLY A 264 -11.01 2.07 13.27
C GLY A 264 -10.76 0.68 13.84
N THR A 265 -11.83 0.00 14.27
CA THR A 265 -11.72 -1.38 14.77
C THR A 265 -11.43 -2.35 13.63
N LEU A 266 -10.65 -3.38 13.94
CA LEU A 266 -10.29 -4.44 13.00
C LEU A 266 -11.05 -5.74 13.36
N PRO A 267 -11.53 -6.49 12.35
CA PRO A 267 -12.12 -7.81 12.57
C PRO A 267 -11.03 -8.80 13.01
N ALA A 268 -11.45 -9.95 13.52
CA ALA A 268 -10.51 -11.00 13.91
C ALA A 268 -9.73 -11.48 12.68
N PRO A 269 -8.42 -11.74 12.82
CA PRO A 269 -7.63 -12.28 11.73
C PRO A 269 -8.08 -13.69 11.34
N GLN A 270 -8.00 -13.99 10.05
CA GLN A 270 -8.40 -15.28 9.48
C GLN A 270 -7.33 -15.80 8.53
N ARG A 271 -6.89 -17.04 8.73
CA ARG A 271 -5.97 -17.71 7.81
C ARG A 271 -6.73 -18.35 6.66
N ALA A 272 -6.37 -17.98 5.44
CA ALA A 272 -6.94 -18.55 4.23
C ALA A 272 -5.91 -18.58 3.11
N ARG A 273 -5.78 -19.73 2.44
CA ARG A 273 -4.89 -19.93 1.27
C ARG A 273 -3.42 -19.52 1.52
N GLY A 274 -2.93 -19.68 2.75
CA GLY A 274 -1.57 -19.30 3.13
C GLY A 274 -1.36 -17.84 3.54
N TRP A 275 -2.43 -17.03 3.56
CA TRP A 275 -2.39 -15.62 3.96
C TRP A 275 -3.08 -15.40 5.30
N LEU A 276 -2.62 -14.39 6.06
CA LEU A 276 -3.35 -13.79 7.17
C LEU A 276 -4.25 -12.67 6.63
N ASN A 277 -5.54 -12.73 6.94
CA ASN A 277 -6.53 -11.82 6.34
C ASN A 277 -7.36 -11.10 7.39
N LEU A 278 -7.73 -9.85 7.11
CA LEU A 278 -8.77 -9.12 7.83
C LEU A 278 -9.93 -8.85 6.88
N PHE A 279 -11.07 -9.50 7.11
CA PHE A 279 -12.27 -9.31 6.28
C PHE A 279 -13.24 -8.33 6.94
N GLY A 280 -13.10 -7.06 6.61
CA GLY A 280 -14.02 -6.01 7.02
C GLY A 280 -15.19 -5.84 6.05
N LYS A 281 -16.24 -5.13 6.48
CA LYS A 281 -17.42 -4.85 5.63
C LYS A 281 -17.07 -4.04 4.38
N GLN A 282 -16.15 -3.08 4.52
CA GLN A 282 -15.75 -2.16 3.44
C GLN A 282 -14.25 -2.24 3.15
N PHE A 283 -13.51 -3.13 3.80
CA PHE A 283 -12.06 -3.22 3.61
C PHE A 283 -11.60 -4.66 3.72
N THR A 284 -10.50 -4.98 3.05
CA THR A 284 -9.81 -6.26 3.22
C THR A 284 -8.31 -6.02 3.33
N LEU A 285 -7.67 -6.67 4.29
CA LEU A 285 -6.21 -6.82 4.31
C LEU A 285 -5.87 -8.26 3.92
N HIS A 286 -4.92 -8.41 3.01
CA HIS A 286 -4.21 -9.66 2.79
C HIS A 286 -2.75 -9.46 3.18
N LEU A 287 -2.24 -10.28 4.09
CA LEU A 287 -0.86 -10.25 4.55
C LEU A 287 -0.21 -11.62 4.37
N ASP A 288 0.91 -11.66 3.66
CA ASP A 288 1.80 -12.83 3.60
C ASP A 288 2.74 -12.73 4.80
N ASP A 289 2.21 -13.13 5.95
CA ASP A 289 2.90 -13.03 7.23
C ASP A 289 4.09 -14.01 7.33
N ALA A 290 4.04 -15.11 6.57
CA ALA A 290 5.11 -16.10 6.51
C ALA A 290 6.40 -15.56 5.86
N ALA A 291 6.30 -14.53 5.01
CA ALA A 291 7.43 -13.89 4.34
C ALA A 291 7.96 -12.64 5.07
N ILE A 292 7.38 -12.27 6.22
CA ILE A 292 7.89 -11.18 7.07
C ILE A 292 9.20 -11.62 7.71
N ASP A 293 10.24 -10.77 7.60
CA ASP A 293 11.57 -11.03 8.15
C ASP A 293 11.70 -10.45 9.56
N GLN A 294 11.22 -9.22 9.76
CA GLN A 294 11.41 -8.50 11.03
C GLN A 294 10.16 -7.71 11.42
N VAL A 295 9.84 -7.72 12.72
CA VAL A 295 8.79 -6.88 13.33
C VAL A 295 9.43 -6.02 14.41
N TRP A 296 9.08 -4.74 14.43
CA TRP A 296 9.65 -3.76 15.35
C TRP A 296 8.56 -2.96 16.05
N GLN A 297 8.66 -2.85 17.37
CA GLN A 297 8.00 -1.79 18.12
C GLN A 297 8.88 -0.53 18.04
N VAL A 298 8.29 0.61 17.68
CA VAL A 298 9.00 1.87 17.46
C VAL A 298 8.30 3.03 18.15
N SER A 299 8.94 3.62 19.15
CA SER A 299 8.48 4.80 19.88
C SER A 299 9.04 6.09 19.28
N LYS A 300 8.16 7.02 18.95
CA LYS A 300 8.48 8.32 18.35
C LYS A 300 7.99 9.42 19.30
N PRO A 301 8.90 10.13 19.98
CA PRO A 301 8.55 11.24 20.85
C PRO A 301 7.84 12.36 20.08
N ASN A 302 6.93 13.05 20.76
CA ASN A 302 6.28 14.25 20.24
C ASN A 302 5.82 15.13 21.43
N ARG A 303 5.25 16.31 21.12
CA ARG A 303 4.69 17.24 22.13
C ARG A 303 3.59 16.65 23.02
N ASP A 304 2.92 15.57 22.59
CA ASP A 304 1.78 14.95 23.26
C ASP A 304 2.18 13.69 24.07
N GLY A 305 3.47 13.45 24.29
CA GLY A 305 3.98 12.29 25.03
C GLY A 305 4.31 11.05 24.19
N GLY A 306 4.44 11.23 22.87
CA GLY A 306 4.90 10.23 21.90
C GLY A 306 3.80 9.33 21.32
N VAL A 307 4.14 8.67 20.23
CA VAL A 307 3.36 7.58 19.62
C VAL A 307 4.24 6.35 19.44
N THR A 308 3.63 5.19 19.51
CA THR A 308 4.29 3.90 19.34
C THR A 308 3.64 3.15 18.19
N SER A 309 4.45 2.64 17.27
CA SER A 309 4.00 1.78 16.18
C SER A 309 4.55 0.39 16.25
N ILE A 310 3.81 -0.54 15.64
CA ILE A 310 4.38 -1.80 15.15
C ILE A 310 4.68 -1.64 13.67
N GLU A 311 5.88 -2.02 13.25
CA GLU A 311 6.37 -1.92 11.88
C GLU A 311 6.88 -3.29 11.43
N ALA A 312 6.34 -3.82 10.33
CA ALA A 312 6.77 -5.10 9.77
C ALA A 312 7.61 -4.86 8.51
N PHE A 313 8.68 -5.62 8.35
CA PHE A 313 9.64 -5.52 7.25
C PHE A 313 9.84 -6.86 6.57
N ASP A 314 10.14 -6.77 5.28
CA ASP A 314 10.44 -7.91 4.44
C ASP A 314 11.96 -8.21 4.42
N ALA A 315 12.37 -9.30 3.77
CA ALA A 315 13.77 -9.74 3.75
C ALA A 315 14.75 -8.77 3.06
N GLU A 316 14.24 -7.82 2.27
CA GLU A 316 14.99 -6.74 1.62
C GLU A 316 15.01 -5.45 2.45
N GLY A 317 14.41 -5.48 3.65
CA GLY A 317 14.31 -4.34 4.55
C GLY A 317 13.28 -3.30 4.10
N SER A 318 12.36 -3.66 3.21
CA SER A 318 11.25 -2.80 2.81
C SER A 318 10.10 -2.91 3.80
N LEU A 319 9.45 -1.78 4.07
CA LEU A 319 8.34 -1.72 5.00
C LEU A 319 7.08 -2.37 4.38
N VAL A 320 6.53 -3.35 5.07
CA VAL A 320 5.33 -4.11 4.65
C VAL A 320 4.07 -3.40 5.10
N LEU A 321 3.97 -3.08 6.40
CA LEU A 321 2.85 -2.37 7.01
C LEU A 321 3.26 -1.66 8.30
N GLN A 322 2.40 -0.76 8.77
CA GLN A 322 2.50 -0.17 10.10
C GLN A 322 1.17 -0.20 10.82
N LEU A 323 1.20 -0.36 12.14
CA LEU A 323 0.04 -0.25 13.02
C LEU A 323 0.30 0.82 14.08
N TYR A 324 -0.69 1.68 14.29
CA TYR A 324 -0.74 2.66 15.37
C TYR A 324 -2.10 2.57 16.08
N ALA A 325 -2.20 3.07 17.31
CA ALA A 325 -3.51 3.41 17.86
C ALA A 325 -4.17 4.53 17.05
N GLU A 326 -5.49 4.46 16.85
CA GLU A 326 -6.24 5.61 16.37
C GLU A 326 -6.07 6.78 17.35
N ARG A 327 -5.71 7.95 16.81
CA ARG A 327 -5.45 9.14 17.60
C ARG A 327 -5.75 10.39 16.78
N GLN A 328 -6.34 11.38 17.44
CA GLN A 328 -6.41 12.74 16.90
C GLN A 328 -5.14 13.52 17.25
N GLU A 329 -4.65 14.35 16.34
CA GLU A 329 -3.50 15.21 16.61
C GLU A 329 -3.76 16.11 17.84
N GLY A 330 -2.73 16.32 18.68
CA GLY A 330 -2.85 17.05 19.94
C GLY A 330 -3.40 16.23 21.11
N ARG A 331 -3.70 14.93 20.90
CA ARG A 331 -4.08 14.00 21.98
C ARG A 331 -2.95 13.03 22.28
N ALA A 332 -2.82 12.63 23.54
CA ALA A 332 -1.94 11.53 23.92
C ALA A 332 -2.39 10.21 23.26
N GLU A 333 -1.44 9.30 23.08
CA GLU A 333 -1.72 7.94 22.62
C GLU A 333 -2.66 7.20 23.58
N ARG A 334 -3.51 6.33 23.02
CA ARG A 334 -4.49 5.54 23.79
C ARG A 334 -3.78 4.65 24.81
N ARG A 335 -4.27 4.66 26.04
CA ARG A 335 -3.68 3.88 27.15
C ARG A 335 -3.80 2.38 26.89
N GLU A 336 -4.92 1.94 26.33
CA GLU A 336 -5.22 0.55 26.01
C GLU A 336 -4.23 -0.02 24.99
N TRP A 337 -3.76 0.81 24.06
CA TRP A 337 -2.71 0.42 23.11
C TRP A 337 -1.37 0.23 23.80
N ARG A 338 -0.96 1.17 24.66
CA ARG A 338 0.28 1.02 25.45
C ARG A 338 0.26 -0.24 26.31
N GLN A 339 -0.88 -0.53 26.94
CA GLN A 339 -1.07 -1.75 27.73
C GLN A 339 -0.93 -3.01 26.88
N LEU A 340 -1.54 -3.03 25.68
CA LEU A 340 -1.39 -4.16 24.75
C LEU A 340 0.07 -4.38 24.33
N LEU A 341 0.80 -3.31 24.03
CA LEU A 341 2.22 -3.39 23.68
C LEU A 341 3.09 -3.87 24.86
N ASP A 342 2.81 -3.39 26.08
CA ASP A 342 3.52 -3.84 27.29
C ASP A 342 3.26 -5.33 27.58
N GLU A 343 2.05 -5.82 27.30
CA GLU A 343 1.69 -7.24 27.46
C GLU A 343 2.41 -8.13 26.45
N LEU A 344 2.48 -7.71 25.18
CA LEU A 344 3.26 -8.41 24.16
C LEU A 344 4.73 -8.54 24.56
N GLY A 345 5.35 -7.44 25.00
CA GLY A 345 6.74 -7.47 25.46
C GLY A 345 6.98 -8.33 26.71
N LYS A 346 5.98 -8.54 27.57
CA LYS A 346 6.09 -9.42 28.75
C LYS A 346 5.94 -10.90 28.39
N GLN A 347 5.06 -11.23 27.45
CA GLN A 347 4.90 -12.61 26.97
C GLN A 347 6.20 -13.13 26.35
N GLU A 348 6.96 -12.25 25.69
CA GLU A 348 8.29 -12.55 25.14
C GLU A 348 9.37 -12.75 26.21
N ALA A 349 9.31 -12.05 27.34
CA ALA A 349 10.31 -12.21 28.41
C ALA A 349 10.13 -13.52 29.20
N VAL A 350 9.00 -14.22 29.03
CA VAL A 350 8.63 -15.45 29.76
C VAL A 350 8.73 -16.70 28.88
N ALA A 351 8.67 -16.54 27.55
CA ALA A 351 8.90 -17.60 26.57
C ALA A 351 10.40 -17.78 26.29
#